data_AF-A0A2D7A969-F1
#
_entry.id   AF-A0A2D7A969-F1
#
_cell.length_a   1.000
_cell.length_b   1.000
_cell.length_c   1.000
_cell.angle_alpha   90.00
_cell.angle_beta   90.00
_cell.angle_gamma   90.00
#
_symmetry.space_group_name_H-M   'P 1'
#
loop_
_entity.id
_entity.type
_entity.pdbx_description
1 polymer ?
#
loop_
_entity_poly.entity_id
_entity_poly.type
_entity_poly.pdbx_seq_one_letter_code
_entity_poly.pdbx_strand_id
1 'polypeptide(L)'
;MENTTGKKMEVRYTFLVCLIATLVVSGTWSIKAVGQVFEIRDVKVDVTADTAAKAREEALARGESEALNRMLRRLTLSEDHAKLPKFNHKKTTEFVSDFSVSDEKTSSVRYLARLHYRFKPNAIRGLLRDSGFQFAETPSKPILVLPVFQPAGGLVLWEAPNPWRDAWSRRGTIDGLVTFALPLGDLADISTLNVNQAVRGEVAALGKLAARYRAGDTIVVYARSGLDPASSGRRIDVSMTRFSLLTDPETDFLGISQQEDETEEDTLIRAVNLIVNQLEDSWKRRNLLVGGELRVAAVTVPISGLGDWLDVKMKLENVTVVRALNMVLMSLDEVRVNLHYAGGTGQLQTALGQSDMALLREENEWVLYPSDAISAPSQ
;
A
#
# COMPACT_ATOMS: atom_id res chain seq x y z
N MET A 1 -47.53 -81.79 -36.81
CA MET A 1 -48.48 -80.69 -37.08
C MET A 1 -48.91 -80.22 -35.71
N GLU A 2 -48.68 -79.01 -35.21
CA GLU A 2 -48.29 -77.70 -35.74
C GLU A 2 -47.93 -76.87 -34.48
N ASN A 3 -46.66 -76.49 -34.27
CA ASN A 3 -46.07 -75.16 -34.52
C ASN A 3 -46.41 -74.07 -33.47
N THR A 4 -45.40 -73.48 -32.81
CA THR A 4 -45.22 -72.03 -32.48
C THR A 4 -44.06 -71.83 -31.47
N THR A 5 -42.91 -71.28 -31.84
CA THR A 5 -42.47 -69.86 -31.93
C THR A 5 -42.20 -69.17 -30.58
N GLY A 6 -40.94 -68.81 -30.32
CA GLY A 6 -40.50 -67.91 -29.26
C GLY A 6 -39.18 -67.22 -29.61
N LYS A 7 -39.26 -66.00 -30.17
CA LYS A 7 -38.14 -65.16 -30.62
C LYS A 7 -37.69 -64.25 -29.47
N LYS A 8 -36.45 -64.40 -28.98
CA LYS A 8 -35.83 -63.51 -27.99
C LYS A 8 -35.39 -62.20 -28.67
N MET A 9 -35.78 -61.06 -28.11
CA MET A 9 -35.26 -59.73 -28.44
C MET A 9 -34.09 -59.38 -27.52
N GLU A 10 -32.96 -58.99 -28.10
CA GLU A 10 -31.85 -58.36 -27.38
C GLU A 10 -32.07 -56.85 -27.26
N VAL A 11 -31.91 -56.32 -26.04
CA VAL A 11 -31.96 -54.89 -25.74
C VAL A 11 -30.52 -54.36 -25.72
N ARG A 12 -30.21 -53.43 -26.61
CA ARG A 12 -28.93 -52.68 -26.63
C ARG A 12 -28.99 -51.55 -25.60
N TYR A 13 -28.04 -51.53 -24.66
CA TYR A 13 -27.82 -50.41 -23.74
C TYR A 13 -26.92 -49.35 -24.38
N THR A 14 -27.44 -48.14 -24.57
CA THR A 14 -26.68 -46.95 -24.95
C THR A 14 -26.20 -46.24 -23.69
N PHE A 15 -24.89 -46.20 -23.47
CA PHE A 15 -24.26 -45.43 -22.38
C PHE A 15 -24.27 -43.93 -22.70
N LEU A 16 -24.99 -43.15 -21.90
CA LEU A 16 -24.99 -41.69 -21.90
C LEU A 16 -23.83 -41.19 -21.03
N VAL A 17 -22.84 -40.55 -21.64
CA VAL A 17 -21.73 -39.88 -20.94
C VAL A 17 -22.26 -38.55 -20.38
N CYS A 18 -22.48 -38.47 -19.06
CA CYS A 18 -22.76 -37.22 -18.35
C CYS A 18 -21.45 -36.47 -18.09
N LEU A 19 -21.22 -35.40 -18.85
CA LEU A 19 -20.17 -34.43 -18.62
C LEU A 19 -20.57 -33.55 -17.40
N ILE A 20 -20.00 -33.85 -16.23
CA ILE A 20 -20.15 -32.99 -15.04
C ILE A 20 -19.22 -31.79 -15.24
N ALA A 21 -19.80 -30.64 -15.59
CA ALA A 21 -19.12 -29.37 -15.56
C ALA A 21 -18.90 -28.96 -14.09
N THR A 22 -17.68 -29.12 -13.58
CA THR A 22 -17.25 -28.55 -12.31
C THR A 22 -17.18 -27.03 -12.45
N LEU A 23 -18.20 -26.35 -11.92
CA LEU A 23 -18.21 -24.91 -11.74
C LEU A 23 -17.14 -24.56 -10.67
N VAL A 24 -15.94 -24.19 -11.12
CA VAL A 24 -14.95 -23.53 -10.25
C VAL A 24 -15.51 -22.16 -9.93
N VAL A 25 -16.21 -22.05 -8.80
CA VAL A 25 -16.50 -20.76 -8.18
C VAL A 25 -15.14 -20.25 -7.70
N SER A 26 -14.48 -19.48 -8.55
CA SER A 26 -13.38 -18.60 -8.16
C SER A 26 -13.96 -17.59 -7.20
N GLY A 27 -14.07 -17.96 -5.91
CA GLY A 27 -14.31 -16.99 -4.86
C GLY A 27 -13.19 -15.96 -4.99
N THR A 28 -13.51 -14.76 -5.41
CA THR A 28 -12.63 -13.62 -5.22
C THR A 28 -12.59 -13.40 -3.72
N TRP A 29 -11.58 -13.96 -3.06
CA TRP A 29 -11.28 -13.61 -1.68
C TRP A 29 -11.05 -12.10 -1.70
N SER A 30 -12.03 -11.33 -1.25
CA SER A 30 -11.88 -9.90 -1.10
C SER A 30 -10.87 -9.69 0.02
N ILE A 31 -9.61 -9.46 -0.36
CA ILE A 31 -8.54 -9.12 0.57
C ILE A 31 -8.91 -7.75 1.13
N LYS A 32 -9.41 -7.71 2.37
CA LYS A 32 -9.66 -6.45 3.08
C LYS A 32 -8.36 -5.64 3.14
N ALA A 33 -8.42 -4.34 2.86
CA ALA A 33 -7.23 -3.46 2.87
C ALA A 33 -6.54 -3.43 4.25
N VAL A 34 -7.32 -3.55 5.33
CA VAL A 34 -6.81 -3.71 6.71
C VAL A 34 -5.91 -4.95 6.84
N GLY A 35 -6.20 -6.03 6.11
CA GLY A 35 -5.37 -7.23 6.08
C GLY A 35 -3.98 -6.98 5.50
N GLN A 36 -3.86 -6.09 4.51
CA GLN A 36 -2.60 -5.80 3.83
C GLN A 36 -1.61 -5.01 4.71
N VAL A 37 -2.12 -4.13 5.59
CA VAL A 37 -1.27 -3.35 6.51
C VAL A 37 -0.54 -4.28 7.48
N PHE A 38 -1.25 -5.30 7.98
CA PHE A 38 -0.74 -6.28 8.94
C PHE A 38 -0.16 -7.54 8.26
N GLU A 39 0.26 -7.44 7.01
CA GLU A 39 0.92 -8.50 6.25
C GLU A 39 2.34 -8.07 5.83
N ILE A 40 3.32 -8.96 6.01
CA ILE A 40 4.69 -8.80 5.50
C ILE A 40 4.97 -9.93 4.53
N ARG A 41 5.45 -9.57 3.33
CA ARG A 41 5.68 -10.50 2.23
C ARG A 41 7.16 -10.59 1.88
N ASP A 42 7.52 -11.65 1.16
CA ASP A 42 8.88 -11.84 0.61
C ASP A 42 9.99 -11.81 1.68
N VAL A 43 9.73 -12.43 2.83
CA VAL A 43 10.78 -12.66 3.83
C VAL A 43 11.64 -13.82 3.34
N LYS A 44 12.80 -13.49 2.77
CA LYS A 44 13.73 -14.49 2.23
C LYS A 44 14.49 -15.16 3.37
N VAL A 45 14.49 -16.49 3.37
CA VAL A 45 15.27 -17.30 4.31
C VAL A 45 16.18 -18.25 3.56
N ASP A 46 17.40 -18.39 4.07
CA ASP A 46 18.42 -19.31 3.56
C ASP A 46 19.26 -19.77 4.76
N VAL A 47 19.03 -21.01 5.17
CA VAL A 47 19.64 -21.58 6.37
C VAL A 47 20.23 -22.93 6.07
N THR A 48 21.44 -23.17 6.58
CA THR A 48 22.10 -24.48 6.57
C THR A 48 22.25 -24.97 8.02
N ALA A 49 21.94 -26.24 8.27
CA ALA A 49 22.06 -26.90 9.55
C ALA A 49 22.39 -28.40 9.38
N ASP A 50 22.53 -29.13 10.48
CA ASP A 50 22.91 -30.56 10.47
C ASP A 50 21.93 -31.45 9.70
N THR A 51 20.65 -31.05 9.62
CA THR A 51 19.60 -31.75 8.88
C THR A 51 18.65 -30.75 8.22
N ALA A 52 17.97 -31.19 7.17
CA ALA A 52 16.91 -30.44 6.50
C ALA A 52 15.81 -29.96 7.47
N ALA A 53 15.42 -30.82 8.42
CA ALA A 53 14.40 -30.50 9.42
C ALA A 53 14.87 -29.37 10.35
N LYS A 54 16.11 -29.45 10.85
CA LYS A 54 16.71 -28.40 11.68
C LYS A 54 16.90 -27.10 10.91
N ALA A 55 17.34 -27.18 9.65
CA ALA A 55 17.49 -26.01 8.78
C ALA A 55 16.15 -25.31 8.55
N ARG A 56 15.07 -26.08 8.34
CA ARG A 56 13.70 -25.54 8.22
C ARG A 56 13.24 -24.87 9.50
N GLU A 57 13.38 -25.53 10.65
CA GLU A 57 12.98 -24.98 11.95
C GLU A 57 13.68 -23.65 12.23
N GLU A 58 15.00 -23.60 12.05
CA GLU A 58 15.78 -22.37 12.20
C GLU A 58 15.39 -21.29 11.19
N ALA A 59 15.13 -21.66 9.94
CA ALA A 59 14.68 -20.72 8.91
C ALA A 59 13.33 -20.07 9.25
N LEU A 60 12.37 -20.86 9.72
CA LEU A 60 11.06 -20.35 10.13
C LEU A 60 11.18 -19.42 11.34
N ALA A 61 11.99 -19.78 12.35
CA ALA A 61 12.21 -18.92 13.51
C ALA A 61 12.89 -17.58 13.16
N ARG A 62 13.90 -17.61 12.28
CA ARG A 62 14.57 -16.39 11.78
C ARG A 62 13.61 -15.55 10.93
N GLY A 63 12.88 -16.19 10.03
CA GLY A 63 11.92 -15.52 9.15
C GLY A 63 10.80 -14.82 9.92
N GLU A 64 10.25 -15.46 10.94
CA GLU A 64 9.20 -14.89 11.77
C GLU A 64 9.71 -13.68 12.58
N SER A 65 10.90 -13.78 13.17
CA SER A 65 11.52 -12.66 13.89
C SER A 65 11.79 -11.47 12.97
N GLU A 66 12.28 -11.73 11.76
CA GLU A 66 12.52 -10.69 10.76
C GLU A 66 11.21 -10.04 10.29
N ALA A 67 10.18 -10.86 10.04
CA ALA A 67 8.86 -10.38 9.67
C ALA A 67 8.25 -9.47 10.74
N LEU A 68 8.36 -9.84 12.02
CA LEU A 68 7.86 -9.01 13.11
C LEU A 68 8.63 -7.69 13.22
N ASN A 69 9.96 -7.71 13.09
CA ASN A 69 10.75 -6.47 13.08
C ASN A 69 10.35 -5.55 11.91
N ARG A 70 10.17 -6.09 10.70
CA ARG A 70 9.65 -5.35 9.53
C ARG A 70 8.26 -4.77 9.80
N MET A 71 7.36 -5.55 10.39
CA MET A 71 6.02 -5.10 10.79
C MET A 71 6.07 -3.91 11.77
N LEU A 72 6.86 -4.01 12.83
CA LEU A 72 6.96 -2.93 13.82
C LEU A 72 7.54 -1.66 13.19
N ARG A 73 8.61 -1.79 12.40
CA ARG A 73 9.22 -0.65 11.67
C ARG A 73 8.28 0.00 10.67
N ARG A 74 7.40 -0.78 10.03
CA ARG A 74 6.37 -0.26 9.12
C ARG A 74 5.41 0.69 9.83
N LEU A 75 5.04 0.39 11.08
CA LEU A 75 4.04 1.16 11.82
C LEU A 75 4.64 2.29 12.65
N THR A 76 5.92 2.21 13.04
CA THR A 76 6.59 3.21 13.88
C THR A 76 7.50 4.15 13.08
N LEU A 77 7.81 5.30 13.68
CA LEU A 77 8.76 6.28 13.17
C LEU A 77 10.19 5.73 13.18
N SER A 78 11.00 6.15 12.20
CA SER A 78 12.40 5.69 12.09
C SER A 78 13.25 5.99 13.33
N GLU A 79 13.00 7.11 13.99
CA GLU A 79 13.71 7.56 15.21
C GLU A 79 13.54 6.60 16.41
N ASP A 80 12.48 5.78 16.39
CA ASP A 80 12.19 4.81 17.44
C ASP A 80 12.62 3.38 17.10
N HIS A 81 13.09 3.12 15.88
CA HIS A 81 13.44 1.77 15.43
C HIS A 81 14.52 1.09 16.28
N ALA A 82 15.45 1.86 16.84
CA ALA A 82 16.49 1.34 17.71
C ALA A 82 15.96 0.86 19.07
N LYS A 83 14.81 1.37 19.51
CA LYS A 83 14.17 1.05 20.80
C LYS A 83 13.16 -0.10 20.68
N LEU A 84 12.82 -0.52 19.46
CA LEU A 84 11.80 -1.54 19.23
C LEU A 84 12.13 -2.84 19.98
N PRO A 85 11.13 -3.46 20.62
CA PRO A 85 11.35 -4.65 21.42
C PRO A 85 11.75 -5.83 20.52
N LYS A 86 12.68 -6.64 21.02
CA LYS A 86 13.06 -7.90 20.40
C LYS A 86 12.44 -9.05 21.19
N PHE A 87 11.90 -10.02 20.47
CA PHE A 87 11.23 -11.18 21.07
C PHE A 87 11.96 -12.47 20.73
N ASN A 88 11.85 -13.45 21.63
CA ASN A 88 12.19 -14.82 21.29
C ASN A 88 11.08 -15.43 20.41
N HIS A 89 11.40 -16.51 19.69
CA HIS A 89 10.47 -17.14 18.76
C HIS A 89 9.09 -17.45 19.39
N LYS A 90 9.07 -18.05 20.59
CA LYS A 90 7.82 -18.40 21.28
C LYS A 90 6.87 -17.21 21.47
N LYS A 91 7.42 -16.05 21.84
CA LYS A 91 6.63 -14.82 22.03
C LYS A 91 6.25 -14.16 20.71
N THR A 92 7.09 -14.28 19.69
CA THR A 92 6.78 -13.80 18.33
C THR A 92 5.54 -14.49 17.76
N THR A 93 5.38 -15.80 18.00
CA THR A 93 4.30 -16.61 17.42
C THR A 93 2.92 -16.22 17.93
N GLU A 94 2.85 -15.62 19.13
CA GLU A 94 1.59 -15.12 19.70
C GLU A 94 0.98 -14.00 18.83
N PHE A 95 1.81 -13.22 18.15
CA PHE A 95 1.39 -12.11 17.28
C PHE A 95 1.01 -12.57 15.87
N VAL A 96 1.43 -13.76 15.45
CA VAL A 96 1.16 -14.28 14.10
C VAL A 96 -0.27 -14.84 14.03
N SER A 97 -1.00 -14.46 12.98
CA SER A 97 -2.29 -15.05 12.61
C SER A 97 -2.05 -16.32 11.81
N ASP A 98 -1.21 -16.23 10.79
CA ASP A 98 -0.87 -17.30 9.86
C ASP A 98 0.37 -16.90 9.04
N PHE A 99 0.93 -17.89 8.36
CA PHE A 99 2.01 -17.69 7.41
C PHE A 99 1.83 -18.61 6.20
N SER A 100 2.45 -18.24 5.09
CA SER A 100 2.53 -19.06 3.90
C SER A 100 3.97 -19.12 3.39
N VAL A 101 4.29 -20.20 2.69
CA VAL A 101 5.60 -20.46 2.13
C VAL A 101 5.50 -20.47 0.61
N SER A 102 6.39 -19.76 -0.06
CA SER A 102 6.54 -19.75 -1.51
C SER A 102 8.02 -19.98 -1.90
N ASP A 103 8.26 -20.43 -3.13
CA ASP A 103 9.59 -20.76 -3.64
C ASP A 103 10.44 -21.67 -2.74
N GLU A 104 9.80 -22.65 -2.08
CA GLU A 104 10.48 -23.56 -1.15
C GLU A 104 11.46 -24.50 -1.89
N LYS A 105 12.70 -24.54 -1.41
CA LYS A 105 13.75 -25.45 -1.86
C LYS A 105 14.46 -26.04 -0.65
N THR A 106 14.59 -27.37 -0.65
CA THR A 106 15.17 -28.12 0.46
C THR A 106 16.24 -29.08 -0.07
N SER A 107 17.39 -29.11 0.61
CA SER A 107 18.44 -30.12 0.42
C SER A 107 18.58 -30.98 1.69
N SER A 108 19.62 -31.81 1.79
CA SER A 108 19.90 -32.60 3.00
C SER A 108 20.22 -31.75 4.24
N VAL A 109 20.78 -30.55 4.05
CA VAL A 109 21.30 -29.68 5.12
C VAL A 109 20.89 -28.21 4.96
N ARG A 110 20.27 -27.81 3.84
CA ARG A 110 19.94 -26.41 3.53
C ARG A 110 18.46 -26.24 3.21
N TYR A 111 17.88 -25.16 3.71
CA TYR A 111 16.50 -24.76 3.46
C TYR A 111 16.46 -23.33 2.93
N LEU A 112 15.79 -23.12 1.80
CA LEU A 112 15.53 -21.82 1.22
C LEU A 112 14.04 -21.66 0.95
N ALA A 113 13.51 -20.49 1.27
CA ALA A 113 12.12 -20.17 0.94
C ALA A 113 11.90 -18.65 0.95
N ARG A 114 10.74 -18.24 0.43
CA ARG A 114 10.12 -16.96 0.75
C ARG A 114 8.94 -17.19 1.66
N LEU A 115 8.88 -16.42 2.74
CA LEU A 115 7.83 -16.52 3.74
C LEU A 115 6.97 -15.26 3.69
N HIS A 116 5.66 -15.43 3.82
CA HIS A 116 4.70 -14.34 3.98
C HIS A 116 3.98 -14.54 5.32
N TYR A 117 3.94 -13.49 6.14
CA TYR A 117 3.36 -13.52 7.47
C TYR A 117 2.21 -12.53 7.57
N ARG A 118 1.09 -12.98 8.15
CA ARG A 118 -0.02 -12.13 8.54
C ARG A 118 -0.08 -12.08 10.06
N PHE A 119 -0.17 -10.86 10.60
CA PHE A 119 -0.17 -10.61 12.04
C PHE A 119 -1.58 -10.30 12.54
N LYS A 120 -1.83 -10.60 13.82
CA LYS A 120 -3.06 -10.24 14.53
C LYS A 120 -3.06 -8.74 14.82
N PRO A 121 -3.94 -7.92 14.19
CA PRO A 121 -3.87 -6.47 14.32
C PRO A 121 -3.99 -5.98 15.77
N ASN A 122 -4.92 -6.56 16.54
CA ASN A 122 -5.13 -6.19 17.94
C ASN A 122 -3.91 -6.50 18.82
N ALA A 123 -3.19 -7.58 18.54
CA ALA A 123 -2.01 -7.96 19.31
C ALA A 123 -0.83 -7.03 19.04
N ILE A 124 -0.61 -6.65 17.77
CA ILE A 124 0.43 -5.67 17.40
C ILE A 124 0.13 -4.29 17.98
N ARG A 125 -1.13 -3.83 17.88
CA ARG A 125 -1.54 -2.54 18.48
C ARG A 125 -1.40 -2.53 19.99
N GLY A 126 -1.80 -3.63 20.65
CA GLY A 126 -1.62 -3.81 22.09
C GLY A 126 -0.15 -3.71 22.47
N LEU A 127 0.71 -4.47 21.79
CA LEU A 127 2.16 -4.44 22.00
C LEU A 127 2.75 -3.02 21.89
N LEU A 128 2.44 -2.30 20.81
CA LEU A 128 2.98 -0.96 20.57
C LEU A 128 2.51 0.04 21.65
N ARG A 129 1.23 -0.01 22.01
CA ARG A 129 0.68 0.84 23.08
C ARG A 129 1.28 0.51 24.44
N ASP A 130 1.34 -0.76 24.81
CA ASP A 130 1.86 -1.21 26.10
C ASP A 130 3.37 -0.92 26.23
N SER A 131 4.07 -0.85 25.10
CA SER A 131 5.48 -0.46 25.02
C SER A 131 5.70 1.05 24.83
N GLY A 132 4.63 1.85 24.81
CA GLY A 132 4.71 3.32 24.71
C GLY A 132 5.08 3.89 23.34
N PHE A 133 5.02 3.09 22.26
CA PHE A 133 5.29 3.57 20.91
C PHE A 133 4.08 4.27 20.30
N GLN A 134 4.33 5.42 19.69
CA GLN A 134 3.39 6.00 18.73
C GLN A 134 3.48 5.24 17.41
N PHE A 135 2.33 5.02 16.76
CA PHE A 135 2.28 4.29 15.51
C PHE A 135 1.19 4.82 14.58
N ALA A 136 1.39 4.59 13.29
CA ALA A 136 0.41 4.86 12.24
C ALA A 136 0.05 3.53 11.56
N GLU A 137 -1.21 3.41 11.13
CA GLU A 137 -1.71 2.22 10.42
C GLU A 137 -2.56 2.58 9.19
N THR A 138 -2.59 3.87 8.81
CA THR A 138 -3.30 4.37 7.64
C THR A 138 -2.38 4.24 6.43
N PRO A 139 -2.62 3.31 5.50
CA PRO A 139 -1.88 3.26 4.25
C PRO A 139 -2.26 4.46 3.38
N SER A 140 -1.31 5.00 2.62
CA SER A 140 -1.59 6.01 1.61
C SER A 140 -2.18 5.36 0.35
N LYS A 141 -2.97 6.14 -0.39
CA LYS A 141 -3.10 5.92 -1.83
C LYS A 141 -1.71 5.98 -2.49
N PRO A 142 -1.54 5.36 -3.66
CA PRO A 142 -0.33 5.54 -4.44
C PRO A 142 0.00 7.03 -4.61
N ILE A 143 1.26 7.40 -4.42
CA ILE A 143 1.80 8.71 -4.79
C ILE A 143 2.51 8.50 -6.13
N LEU A 144 2.08 9.22 -7.16
CA LEU A 144 2.70 9.15 -8.48
C LEU A 144 3.99 9.98 -8.48
N VAL A 145 5.13 9.34 -8.69
CA VAL A 145 6.44 9.99 -8.72
C VAL A 145 6.80 10.33 -10.16
N LEU A 146 7.09 11.61 -10.42
CA LEU A 146 7.61 12.12 -11.69
C LEU A 146 9.09 12.48 -11.54
N PRO A 147 10.02 11.58 -11.91
CA PRO A 147 11.46 11.80 -11.79
C PRO A 147 11.96 12.71 -12.92
N VAL A 148 12.08 14.01 -12.64
CA VAL A 148 12.69 14.97 -13.55
C VAL A 148 14.19 15.04 -13.25
N PHE A 149 15.03 14.83 -14.26
CA PHE A 149 16.47 14.89 -14.13
C PHE A 149 17.05 16.04 -14.96
N GLN A 150 18.02 16.76 -14.42
CA GLN A 150 18.77 17.79 -15.14
C GLN A 150 20.22 17.35 -15.35
N PRO A 151 20.54 16.68 -16.47
CA PRO A 151 21.90 16.59 -16.98
C PRO A 151 22.38 17.94 -17.55
N ALA A 152 23.64 17.99 -17.98
CA ALA A 152 24.24 19.17 -18.62
C ALA A 152 23.48 19.67 -19.89
N GLY A 153 22.69 18.81 -20.53
CA GLY A 153 22.01 19.08 -21.80
C GLY A 153 20.57 19.60 -21.70
N GLY A 154 19.99 19.75 -20.50
CA GLY A 154 18.61 20.20 -20.31
C GLY A 154 17.81 19.31 -19.38
N LEU A 155 16.50 19.57 -19.27
CA LEU A 155 15.58 18.79 -18.43
C LEU A 155 15.10 17.53 -19.16
N VAL A 156 15.06 16.42 -18.45
CA VAL A 156 14.58 15.13 -18.95
C VAL A 156 13.53 14.57 -17.98
N LEU A 157 12.40 14.11 -18.52
CA LEU A 157 11.36 13.40 -17.75
C LEU A 157 11.05 12.05 -18.41
N TRP A 158 10.72 12.08 -19.70
CA TRP A 158 10.27 10.91 -20.45
C TRP A 158 11.37 10.27 -21.28
N GLU A 159 12.29 11.09 -21.79
CA GLU A 159 13.33 10.69 -22.72
C GLU A 159 14.38 9.81 -22.04
N ALA A 160 14.98 8.90 -22.80
CA ALA A 160 16.15 8.14 -22.37
C ALA A 160 17.44 8.82 -22.85
N PRO A 161 18.53 8.81 -22.06
CA PRO A 161 18.64 8.20 -20.73
C PRO A 161 18.05 9.08 -19.61
N ASN A 162 17.41 8.44 -18.61
CA ASN A 162 17.00 9.09 -17.37
C ASN A 162 17.46 8.25 -16.16
N PRO A 163 18.71 8.42 -15.72
CA PRO A 163 19.27 7.67 -14.58
C PRO A 163 18.47 7.84 -13.28
N TRP A 164 17.77 8.97 -13.14
CA TRP A 164 16.93 9.22 -11.99
C TRP A 164 15.67 8.35 -11.99
N ARG A 165 15.00 8.24 -13.15
CA ARG A 165 13.88 7.31 -13.33
C ARG A 165 14.33 5.87 -13.14
N ASP A 166 15.52 5.51 -13.63
CA ASP A 166 16.08 4.18 -13.47
C ASP A 166 16.31 3.85 -11.98
N ALA A 167 16.90 4.78 -11.21
CA ALA A 167 17.08 4.63 -9.77
C ALA A 167 15.73 4.44 -9.03
N TRP A 168 14.70 5.21 -9.38
CA TRP A 168 13.35 5.03 -8.84
C TRP A 168 12.75 3.66 -9.21
N SER A 169 12.95 3.19 -10.44
CA SER A 169 12.39 1.92 -10.93
C SER A 169 13.03 0.68 -10.28
N ARG A 170 14.30 0.78 -9.89
CA ARG A 170 15.04 -0.30 -9.21
C ARG A 170 14.67 -0.47 -7.76
N ARG A 171 13.90 0.47 -7.20
CA ARG A 171 13.42 0.37 -5.83
C ARG A 171 12.49 -0.84 -5.72
N GLY A 172 12.82 -1.74 -4.81
CA GLY A 172 11.93 -2.84 -4.43
C GLY A 172 10.65 -2.34 -3.76
N THR A 173 9.71 -3.27 -3.54
CA THR A 173 8.58 -3.04 -2.64
C THR A 173 9.11 -2.91 -1.21
N ILE A 174 8.95 -1.73 -0.60
CA ILE A 174 9.27 -1.50 0.81
C ILE A 174 8.02 -1.84 1.63
N ASP A 175 8.19 -2.44 2.81
CA ASP A 175 7.09 -2.57 3.78
C ASP A 175 6.84 -1.22 4.44
N GLY A 176 6.25 -0.32 3.66
CA GLY A 176 5.88 1.02 4.03
C GLY A 176 4.38 1.18 4.19
N LEU A 177 3.97 2.33 4.72
CA LEU A 177 2.57 2.77 4.64
C LEU A 177 2.35 3.62 3.39
N VAL A 178 3.40 4.10 2.73
CA VAL A 178 3.32 4.89 1.51
C VAL A 178 3.57 4.00 0.30
N THR A 179 2.56 3.94 -0.57
CA THR A 179 2.72 3.31 -1.88
C THR A 179 3.19 4.35 -2.87
N PHE A 180 4.22 4.06 -3.67
CA PHE A 180 4.64 4.95 -4.75
C PHE A 180 4.50 4.25 -6.09
N ALA A 181 3.96 4.97 -7.05
CA ALA A 181 3.82 4.55 -8.44
C ALA A 181 4.75 5.37 -9.34
N LEU A 182 5.22 4.77 -10.42
CA LEU A 182 5.97 5.46 -11.48
C LEU A 182 5.14 5.40 -12.76
N PRO A 183 5.09 6.48 -13.54
CA PRO A 183 4.44 6.43 -14.84
C PRO A 183 5.20 5.49 -15.79
N LEU A 184 4.46 4.82 -16.66
CA LEU A 184 4.99 3.97 -17.71
C LEU A 184 5.82 4.77 -18.71
N GLY A 185 5.46 6.04 -18.94
CA GLY A 185 6.09 6.89 -19.94
C GLY A 185 5.65 6.52 -21.36
N ASP A 186 4.40 6.08 -21.51
CA ASP A 186 3.81 5.79 -22.82
C ASP A 186 3.33 7.08 -23.52
N LEU A 187 2.83 6.96 -24.75
CA LEU A 187 2.36 8.11 -25.54
C LEU A 187 1.23 8.88 -24.83
N ALA A 188 0.38 8.20 -24.05
CA ALA A 188 -0.69 8.85 -23.31
C ALA A 188 -0.13 9.70 -22.16
N ASP A 189 0.88 9.21 -21.44
CA ASP A 189 1.57 9.98 -20.41
C ASP A 189 2.27 11.21 -21.01
N ILE A 190 3.03 10.99 -22.09
CA ILE A 190 3.81 12.02 -22.78
C ILE A 190 2.91 13.13 -23.35
N SER A 191 1.76 12.77 -23.92
CA SER A 191 0.79 13.75 -24.44
C SER A 191 0.01 14.48 -23.36
N THR A 192 -0.07 13.92 -22.14
CA THR A 192 -0.79 14.53 -21.02
C THR A 192 0.05 15.63 -20.34
N LEU A 193 1.36 15.41 -20.17
CA LEU A 193 2.24 16.29 -19.42
C LEU A 193 3.65 16.29 -20.01
N ASN A 194 4.16 17.45 -20.44
CA ASN A 194 5.57 17.60 -20.79
C ASN A 194 6.43 18.02 -19.58
N VAL A 195 7.76 17.94 -19.73
CA VAL A 195 8.72 18.24 -18.64
C VAL A 195 8.58 19.66 -18.07
N ASN A 196 8.32 20.67 -18.91
CA ASN A 196 8.17 22.06 -18.46
C ASN A 196 6.85 22.29 -17.71
N GLN A 197 5.79 21.53 -18.05
CA GLN A 197 4.54 21.54 -17.29
C GLN A 197 4.72 20.85 -15.93
N ALA A 198 5.48 19.76 -15.88
CA ALA A 198 5.81 19.06 -14.65
C ALA A 198 6.56 19.98 -13.67
N VAL A 199 7.65 20.62 -14.12
CA VAL A 199 8.47 21.51 -13.28
C VAL A 199 7.71 22.75 -12.84
N ARG A 200 6.84 23.32 -13.69
CA ARG A 200 5.98 24.45 -13.31
C ARG A 200 4.81 24.08 -12.40
N GLY A 201 4.54 22.78 -12.21
CA GLY A 201 3.45 22.33 -11.35
C GLY A 201 2.06 22.52 -11.96
N GLU A 202 1.87 22.16 -13.22
CA GLU A 202 0.56 22.29 -13.88
C GLU A 202 -0.46 21.29 -13.31
N VAL A 203 -1.17 21.72 -12.26
CA VAL A 203 -2.06 20.88 -11.42
C VAL A 203 -3.08 20.10 -12.24
N ALA A 204 -3.67 20.70 -13.28
CA ALA A 204 -4.65 20.02 -14.12
C ALA A 204 -4.06 18.81 -14.88
N ALA A 205 -2.85 18.95 -15.43
CA ALA A 205 -2.18 17.86 -16.14
C ALA A 205 -1.63 16.80 -15.17
N LEU A 206 -1.09 17.23 -14.03
CA LEU A 206 -0.67 16.35 -12.95
C LEU A 206 -1.84 15.53 -12.39
N GLY A 207 -2.99 16.17 -12.18
CA GLY A 207 -4.23 15.51 -11.73
C GLY A 207 -4.74 14.46 -12.71
N LYS A 208 -4.66 14.72 -14.03
CA LYS A 208 -5.01 13.72 -15.06
C LYS A 208 -4.11 12.49 -14.99
N LEU A 209 -2.80 12.68 -14.80
CA LEU A 209 -1.89 11.56 -14.59
C LEU A 209 -2.18 10.83 -13.27
N ALA A 210 -2.40 11.54 -12.17
CA ALA A 210 -2.75 10.94 -10.89
C ALA A 210 -3.98 10.04 -11.03
N ALA A 211 -5.04 10.52 -11.68
CA ALA A 211 -6.25 9.74 -11.94
C ALA A 211 -5.97 8.48 -12.78
N ARG A 212 -5.18 8.59 -13.87
CA ARG A 212 -4.77 7.44 -14.71
C ARG A 212 -4.07 6.35 -13.91
N TYR A 213 -3.23 6.74 -12.95
CA TYR A 213 -2.47 5.81 -12.10
C TYR A 213 -3.17 5.47 -10.77
N ARG A 214 -4.41 5.95 -10.55
CA ARG A 214 -5.15 5.83 -9.28
C ARG A 214 -4.33 6.30 -8.08
N ALA A 215 -3.56 7.35 -8.30
CA ALA A 215 -2.76 7.99 -7.28
C ALA A 215 -3.57 9.06 -6.56
N GLY A 216 -3.36 9.18 -5.24
CA GLY A 216 -3.96 10.26 -4.46
C GLY A 216 -3.30 11.61 -4.75
N ASP A 217 -1.98 11.59 -4.91
CA ASP A 217 -1.17 12.78 -5.16
C ASP A 217 -0.11 12.51 -6.23
N THR A 218 0.43 13.58 -6.80
CA THR A 218 1.62 13.53 -7.66
C THR A 218 2.78 14.25 -6.99
N ILE A 219 3.98 13.69 -7.06
CA ILE A 219 5.20 14.34 -6.59
C ILE A 219 6.16 14.50 -7.75
N VAL A 220 6.57 15.74 -8.02
CA VAL A 220 7.62 16.05 -8.98
C VAL A 220 8.93 16.03 -8.22
N VAL A 221 9.77 15.05 -8.53
CA VAL A 221 11.06 14.86 -7.87
C VAL A 221 12.14 15.27 -8.87
N TYR A 222 12.53 16.52 -8.75
CA TYR A 222 13.54 17.15 -9.58
C TYR A 222 14.93 16.92 -9.01
N ALA A 223 15.83 16.31 -9.78
CA ALA A 223 17.21 16.06 -9.39
C ALA A 223 18.19 16.72 -10.36
N ARG A 224 19.23 17.36 -9.81
CA ARG A 224 20.32 17.99 -10.55
C ARG A 224 21.66 17.51 -10.00
N SER A 225 22.52 16.98 -10.88
CA SER A 225 23.90 16.65 -10.54
C SER A 225 24.78 17.91 -10.65
N GLY A 226 25.61 18.15 -9.65
CA GLY A 226 26.55 19.28 -9.60
C GLY A 226 27.81 18.97 -8.81
N LEU A 227 28.67 19.96 -8.65
CA LEU A 227 29.80 19.89 -7.71
C LEU A 227 29.31 20.25 -6.31
N ASP A 228 29.83 19.56 -5.30
CA ASP A 228 29.57 19.90 -3.91
C ASP A 228 30.29 21.22 -3.58
N PRO A 229 29.62 22.26 -3.08
CA PRO A 229 30.32 23.49 -2.68
C PRO A 229 31.22 23.30 -1.44
N ALA A 230 31.00 22.24 -0.64
CA ALA A 230 31.75 21.98 0.58
C ALA A 230 32.93 21.01 0.40
N SER A 231 33.03 20.35 -0.76
CA SER A 231 34.08 19.36 -1.05
C SER A 231 34.43 19.37 -2.54
N SER A 232 35.51 18.71 -2.96
CA SER A 232 35.80 18.54 -4.40
C SER A 232 34.94 17.44 -5.06
N GLY A 233 33.99 16.85 -4.32
CA GLY A 233 33.13 15.76 -4.78
C GLY A 233 31.92 16.23 -5.59
N ARG A 234 31.14 15.30 -6.15
CA ARG A 234 29.84 15.62 -6.75
C ARG A 234 28.75 15.61 -5.69
N ARG A 235 27.65 16.31 -5.98
CA ARG A 235 26.43 16.35 -5.18
C ARG A 235 25.22 16.24 -6.09
N ILE A 236 24.19 15.57 -5.59
CA ILE A 236 22.86 15.57 -6.20
C ILE A 236 21.97 16.47 -5.36
N ASP A 237 21.49 17.57 -5.96
CA ASP A 237 20.47 18.41 -5.37
C ASP A 237 19.10 17.94 -5.83
N VAL A 238 18.21 17.67 -4.89
CA VAL A 238 16.85 17.22 -5.13
C VAL A 238 15.87 18.24 -4.57
N SER A 239 14.87 18.62 -5.37
CA SER A 239 13.66 19.30 -4.89
C SER A 239 12.44 18.43 -5.16
N MET A 240 11.60 18.26 -4.15
CA MET A 240 10.41 17.43 -4.17
C MET A 240 9.20 18.31 -3.97
N THR A 241 8.38 18.48 -5.01
CA THR A 241 7.14 19.25 -4.90
C THR A 241 5.95 18.30 -4.97
N ARG A 242 5.18 18.23 -3.88
CA ARG A 242 3.95 17.43 -3.81
C ARG A 242 2.76 18.27 -4.28
N PHE A 243 1.98 17.72 -5.20
CA PHE A 243 0.75 18.31 -5.72
C PHE A 243 -0.43 17.42 -5.34
N SER A 244 -1.43 18.03 -4.72
CA SER A 244 -2.71 17.41 -4.40
C SER A 244 -3.85 18.28 -4.94
N LEU A 245 -5.04 17.71 -5.10
CA LEU A 245 -6.23 18.46 -5.48
C LEU A 245 -6.79 19.31 -4.32
N LEU A 246 -6.45 18.97 -3.08
CA LEU A 246 -7.07 19.54 -1.87
C LEU A 246 -6.12 20.39 -1.03
N THR A 247 -4.82 20.40 -1.33
CA THR A 247 -3.80 21.10 -0.55
C THR A 247 -2.85 21.88 -1.43
N ASP A 248 -2.35 22.99 -0.92
CA ASP A 248 -1.31 23.77 -1.59
C ASP A 248 -0.04 22.92 -1.80
N PRO A 249 0.74 23.20 -2.86
CA PRO A 249 1.98 22.50 -3.10
C PRO A 249 3.01 22.73 -2.00
N GLU A 250 3.60 21.65 -1.50
CA GLU A 250 4.70 21.68 -0.54
C GLU A 250 5.99 21.26 -1.25
N THR A 251 7.06 22.06 -1.09
CA THR A 251 8.39 21.78 -1.66
C THR A 251 9.41 21.53 -0.57
N ASP A 252 10.03 20.35 -0.61
CA ASP A 252 11.15 19.97 0.23
C ASP A 252 12.45 19.91 -0.59
N PHE A 253 13.57 20.21 0.05
CA PHE A 253 14.90 20.15 -0.57
C PHE A 253 15.80 19.16 0.15
N LEU A 254 16.58 18.40 -0.61
CA LEU A 254 17.57 17.47 -0.10
C LEU A 254 18.82 17.54 -0.98
N GLY A 255 19.99 17.71 -0.38
CA GLY A 255 21.25 17.65 -1.13
C GLY A 255 22.13 16.52 -0.62
N ILE A 256 22.59 15.67 -1.53
CA ILE A 256 23.28 14.42 -1.24
C ILE A 256 24.67 14.46 -1.86
N SER A 257 25.72 14.56 -1.04
CA SER A 257 27.10 14.43 -1.53
C SER A 257 27.42 12.98 -1.86
N GLN A 258 28.13 12.77 -2.97
CA GLN A 258 28.67 11.48 -3.41
C GLN A 258 29.82 11.07 -2.48
N GLN A 259 29.84 9.80 -2.06
CA GLN A 259 30.94 9.25 -1.26
C GLN A 259 32.14 8.85 -2.15
N GLU A 260 33.36 8.77 -1.57
CA GLU A 260 34.60 8.56 -2.34
C GLU A 260 34.61 7.27 -3.19
N ASP A 261 33.95 6.21 -2.73
CA ASP A 261 33.87 4.90 -3.40
C ASP A 261 32.49 4.63 -4.08
N GLU A 262 31.64 5.65 -4.17
CA GLU A 262 30.27 5.50 -4.66
C GLU A 262 30.17 5.97 -6.12
N THR A 263 29.44 5.25 -6.97
CA THR A 263 29.15 5.73 -8.32
C THR A 263 28.02 6.77 -8.31
N GLU A 264 27.85 7.54 -9.40
CA GLU A 264 26.69 8.46 -9.51
C GLU A 264 25.36 7.70 -9.43
N GLU A 265 25.31 6.50 -10.01
CA GLU A 265 24.16 5.61 -9.97
C GLU A 265 23.84 5.14 -8.54
N ASP A 266 24.85 4.71 -7.78
CA ASP A 266 24.68 4.33 -6.38
C ASP A 266 24.22 5.52 -5.53
N THR A 267 24.76 6.71 -5.81
CA THR A 267 24.35 7.96 -5.16
C THR A 267 22.87 8.28 -5.44
N LEU A 268 22.41 8.11 -6.68
CA LEU A 268 21.00 8.28 -7.06
C LEU A 268 20.12 7.25 -6.33
N ILE A 269 20.50 5.97 -6.30
CA ILE A 269 19.75 4.94 -5.57
C ILE A 269 19.66 5.27 -4.08
N ARG A 270 20.77 5.72 -3.47
CA ARG A 270 20.79 6.17 -2.08
C ARG A 270 19.90 7.39 -1.86
N ALA A 271 19.91 8.36 -2.78
CA ALA A 271 19.03 9.53 -2.72
C ALA A 271 17.55 9.13 -2.77
N VAL A 272 17.15 8.20 -3.66
CA VAL A 272 15.78 7.66 -3.70
C VAL A 272 15.39 7.04 -2.35
N ASN A 273 16.27 6.25 -1.73
CA ASN A 273 15.98 5.63 -0.43
C ASN A 273 15.80 6.66 0.69
N LEU A 274 16.62 7.72 0.71
CA LEU A 274 16.48 8.81 1.68
C LEU A 274 15.15 9.55 1.51
N ILE A 275 14.78 9.87 0.26
CA ILE A 275 13.51 10.52 -0.08
C ILE A 275 12.32 9.67 0.37
N VAL A 276 12.33 8.38 0.06
CA VAL A 276 11.25 7.47 0.42
C VAL A 276 11.11 7.38 1.94
N ASN A 277 12.21 7.23 2.68
CA ASN A 277 12.19 7.20 4.14
C ASN A 277 11.64 8.50 4.74
N GLN A 278 12.02 9.66 4.18
CA GLN A 278 11.48 10.96 4.61
C GLN A 278 9.97 11.06 4.36
N LEU A 279 9.50 10.66 3.17
CA LEU A 279 8.08 10.70 2.82
C LEU A 279 7.25 9.72 3.67
N GLU A 280 7.79 8.53 3.96
CA GLU A 280 7.21 7.55 4.88
C GLU A 280 7.08 8.11 6.30
N ASP A 281 8.15 8.66 6.87
CA ASP A 281 8.11 9.22 8.22
C ASP A 281 7.18 10.45 8.30
N SER A 282 7.21 11.33 7.30
CA SER A 282 6.26 12.46 7.22
C SER A 282 4.81 11.98 7.12
N TRP A 283 4.55 10.89 6.38
CA TRP A 283 3.23 10.27 6.35
C TRP A 283 2.81 9.69 7.69
N LYS A 284 3.71 8.95 8.35
CA LYS A 284 3.47 8.38 9.68
C LYS A 284 3.20 9.46 10.73
N ARG A 285 4.01 10.52 10.79
CA ARG A 285 3.85 11.63 11.74
C ARG A 285 2.47 12.28 11.65
N ARG A 286 1.95 12.51 10.44
CA ARG A 286 0.59 13.06 10.23
C ARG A 286 -0.53 12.09 10.63
N ASN A 287 -0.26 10.79 10.60
CA ASN A 287 -1.24 9.72 10.86
C ASN A 287 -1.00 8.96 12.17
N LEU A 288 -0.25 9.53 13.12
CA LEU A 288 -0.01 8.87 14.42
C LEU A 288 -1.30 8.74 15.21
N LEU A 289 -1.64 7.52 15.62
CA LEU A 289 -2.78 7.28 16.49
C LEU A 289 -2.44 7.72 17.91
N VAL A 290 -2.84 8.94 18.26
CA VAL A 290 -2.63 9.50 19.60
C VAL A 290 -3.73 9.02 20.54
N GLY A 291 -3.32 8.47 21.69
CA GLY A 291 -4.18 8.35 22.88
C GLY A 291 -5.10 7.13 22.95
N GLY A 292 -5.25 6.32 21.91
CA GLY A 292 -6.08 5.10 21.96
C GLY A 292 -7.57 5.31 22.28
N GLU A 293 -7.99 6.56 22.50
CA GLU A 293 -9.37 6.94 22.78
C GLU A 293 -10.20 6.71 21.52
N LEU A 294 -11.24 5.90 21.69
CA LEU A 294 -12.27 5.75 20.68
C LEU A 294 -13.18 6.96 20.76
N ARG A 295 -13.33 7.64 19.63
CA ARG A 295 -14.28 8.74 19.44
C ARG A 295 -15.44 8.27 18.59
N VAL A 296 -16.57 8.94 18.75
CA VAL A 296 -17.78 8.67 17.97
C VAL A 296 -18.10 9.89 17.13
N ALA A 297 -18.28 9.70 15.84
CA ALA A 297 -18.81 10.71 14.93
C ALA A 297 -20.16 10.24 14.37
N ALA A 298 -21.20 11.06 14.53
CA ALA A 298 -22.46 10.89 13.81
C ALA A 298 -22.26 11.41 12.38
N VAL A 299 -22.46 10.55 11.40
CA VAL A 299 -22.19 10.81 9.98
C VAL A 299 -23.42 10.49 9.16
N THR A 300 -23.81 11.43 8.31
CA THR A 300 -24.87 11.28 7.32
C THR A 300 -24.24 10.90 5.97
N VAL A 301 -24.79 9.88 5.32
CA VAL A 301 -24.35 9.38 4.01
C VAL A 301 -25.52 9.53 3.05
N PRO A 302 -25.50 10.54 2.14
CA PRO A 302 -26.49 10.65 1.09
C PRO A 302 -26.39 9.46 0.14
N ILE A 303 -27.53 8.86 -0.21
CA ILE A 303 -27.63 7.71 -1.10
C ILE A 303 -28.75 7.92 -2.12
N SER A 304 -28.57 7.39 -3.33
CA SER A 304 -29.65 7.29 -4.33
C SER A 304 -30.29 5.88 -4.34
N GLY A 305 -29.69 4.93 -3.61
CA GLY A 305 -30.22 3.59 -3.42
C GLY A 305 -29.35 2.72 -2.51
N LEU A 306 -29.79 1.49 -2.27
CA LEU A 306 -29.09 0.56 -1.36
C LEU A 306 -27.68 0.17 -1.85
N GLY A 307 -27.44 0.19 -3.16
CA GLY A 307 -26.12 -0.09 -3.74
C GLY A 307 -25.05 0.88 -3.24
N ASP A 308 -25.36 2.18 -3.27
CA ASP A 308 -24.45 3.24 -2.80
C ASP A 308 -24.08 3.03 -1.33
N TRP A 309 -25.05 2.67 -0.49
CA TRP A 309 -24.80 2.35 0.91
C TRP A 309 -23.88 1.14 1.07
N LEU A 310 -24.09 0.07 0.30
CA LEU A 310 -23.24 -1.12 0.37
C LEU A 310 -21.80 -0.80 -0.01
N ASP A 311 -21.59 0.02 -1.05
CA ASP A 311 -20.27 0.46 -1.49
C ASP A 311 -19.57 1.32 -0.41
N VAL A 312 -20.28 2.28 0.17
CA VAL A 312 -19.76 3.10 1.28
C VAL A 312 -19.44 2.23 2.49
N LYS A 313 -20.31 1.30 2.85
CA LYS A 313 -20.09 0.37 3.98
C LYS A 313 -18.83 -0.48 3.75
N MET A 314 -18.67 -1.07 2.56
CA MET A 314 -17.48 -1.86 2.22
C MET A 314 -16.20 -1.02 2.28
N LYS A 315 -16.23 0.23 1.81
CA LYS A 315 -15.09 1.16 1.91
C LYS A 315 -14.80 1.51 3.37
N LEU A 316 -15.80 1.83 4.19
CA LEU A 316 -15.64 2.14 5.61
C LEU A 316 -15.06 0.97 6.41
N GLU A 317 -15.46 -0.27 6.11
CA GLU A 317 -14.88 -1.47 6.73
C GLU A 317 -13.39 -1.68 6.40
N ASN A 318 -12.90 -1.05 5.33
CA ASN A 318 -11.49 -1.10 4.92
C ASN A 318 -10.64 0.04 5.51
N VAL A 319 -11.26 1.02 6.17
CA VAL A 319 -10.56 2.16 6.78
C VAL A 319 -10.05 1.76 8.15
N THR A 320 -8.73 1.59 8.28
CA THR A 320 -8.10 1.02 9.49
C THR A 320 -8.48 1.74 10.79
N VAL A 321 -8.64 3.08 10.74
CA VAL A 321 -8.97 3.87 11.93
C VAL A 321 -10.41 3.70 12.40
N VAL A 322 -11.31 3.23 11.54
CA VAL A 322 -12.71 2.93 11.88
C VAL A 322 -12.77 1.56 12.56
N ARG A 323 -13.27 1.54 13.80
CA ARG A 323 -13.33 0.34 14.66
C ARG A 323 -14.70 -0.31 14.65
N ALA A 324 -15.74 0.49 14.59
CA ALA A 324 -17.11 0.01 14.50
C ALA A 324 -17.96 1.02 13.74
N LEU A 325 -18.97 0.49 13.07
CA LEU A 325 -19.98 1.25 12.35
C LEU A 325 -21.34 0.79 12.86
N ASN A 326 -22.09 1.71 13.47
CA ASN A 326 -23.42 1.44 13.96
C ASN A 326 -24.42 2.23 13.12
N MET A 327 -25.30 1.54 12.42
CA MET A 327 -26.39 2.19 11.70
C MET A 327 -27.44 2.69 12.69
N VAL A 328 -27.80 3.96 12.58
CA VAL A 328 -28.83 4.60 13.40
C VAL A 328 -30.14 4.67 12.62
N LEU A 329 -30.07 5.09 11.36
CA LEU A 329 -31.22 5.25 10.48
C LEU A 329 -30.84 4.93 9.04
N MET A 330 -31.78 4.37 8.30
CA MET A 330 -31.71 4.20 6.85
C MET A 330 -33.04 4.66 6.25
N SER A 331 -32.95 5.49 5.22
CA SER A 331 -34.07 5.99 4.43
C SER A 331 -33.81 5.76 2.94
N LEU A 332 -34.61 6.39 2.07
CA LEU A 332 -34.44 6.27 0.62
C LEU A 332 -33.33 7.16 0.07
N ASP A 333 -33.01 8.24 0.78
CA ASP A 333 -32.12 9.33 0.37
C ASP A 333 -30.89 9.47 1.28
N GLU A 334 -30.92 8.94 2.50
CA GLU A 334 -29.77 8.97 3.41
C GLU A 334 -29.66 7.76 4.36
N VAL A 335 -28.43 7.50 4.80
CA VAL A 335 -28.11 6.60 5.92
C VAL A 335 -27.36 7.39 6.99
N ARG A 336 -27.82 7.31 8.23
CA ARG A 336 -27.13 7.90 9.39
C ARG A 336 -26.42 6.81 10.16
N VAL A 337 -25.13 7.01 10.40
CA VAL A 337 -24.28 6.07 11.13
C VAL A 337 -23.46 6.73 12.21
N ASN A 338 -23.20 5.99 13.28
CA ASN A 338 -22.20 6.34 14.27
C ASN A 338 -20.92 5.58 13.95
N LEU A 339 -19.88 6.31 13.56
CA LEU A 339 -18.55 5.79 13.34
C LEU A 339 -17.76 5.85 14.63
N HIS A 340 -17.33 4.70 15.13
CA HIS A 340 -16.35 4.60 16.22
C HIS A 340 -14.97 4.56 15.59
N TYR A 341 -14.12 5.52 15.89
CA TYR A 341 -12.80 5.62 15.27
C TYR A 341 -11.71 5.95 16.29
N ALA A 342 -10.48 5.56 15.98
CA ALA A 342 -9.30 5.88 16.77
C ALA A 342 -8.63 7.16 16.23
N GLY A 343 -8.20 8.04 17.15
CA GLY A 343 -7.45 9.25 16.81
C GLY A 343 -8.32 10.50 16.63
N GLY A 344 -7.74 11.53 16.02
CA GLY A 344 -8.39 12.84 15.82
C GLY A 344 -9.29 12.89 14.57
N THR A 345 -10.19 13.87 14.50
CA THR A 345 -11.08 14.04 13.34
C THR A 345 -10.32 14.27 12.03
N GLY A 346 -9.22 15.03 12.05
CA GLY A 346 -8.37 15.21 10.86
C GLY A 346 -7.73 13.92 10.35
N GLN A 347 -7.43 12.98 11.26
CA GLN A 347 -6.91 11.65 10.90
C GLN A 347 -7.99 10.77 10.30
N LEU A 348 -9.22 10.85 10.83
CA LEU A 348 -10.38 10.20 10.22
C LEU A 348 -10.60 10.72 8.79
N GLN A 349 -10.58 12.04 8.58
CA GLN A 349 -10.72 12.64 7.25
C GLN A 349 -9.60 12.16 6.30
N THR A 350 -8.35 12.15 6.76
CA THR A 350 -7.21 11.67 5.95
C THR A 350 -7.38 10.20 5.57
N ALA A 351 -7.75 9.34 6.52
CA ALA A 351 -7.92 7.91 6.30
C ALA A 351 -9.11 7.60 5.36
N LEU A 352 -10.22 8.33 5.49
CA LEU A 352 -11.34 8.25 4.56
C LEU A 352 -10.92 8.68 3.15
N GLY A 353 -10.13 9.76 3.04
CA GLY A 353 -9.58 10.24 1.77
C GLY A 353 -8.72 9.20 1.06
N GLN A 354 -8.01 8.35 1.82
CA GLN A 354 -7.24 7.24 1.25
C GLN A 354 -8.12 6.12 0.68
N SER A 355 -9.42 6.12 1.00
CA SER A 355 -10.41 5.15 0.53
C SER A 355 -11.48 5.77 -0.39
N ASP A 356 -11.14 6.87 -1.08
CA ASP A 356 -12.04 7.58 -2.01
C ASP A 356 -13.33 8.08 -1.35
N MET A 357 -13.24 8.51 -0.09
CA MET A 357 -14.33 9.11 0.64
C MET A 357 -13.88 10.43 1.28
N ALA A 358 -14.77 11.39 1.35
CA ALA A 358 -14.52 12.70 1.92
C ALA A 358 -15.57 13.00 2.98
N LEU A 359 -15.08 13.29 4.19
CA LEU A 359 -15.91 13.68 5.32
C LEU A 359 -15.88 15.20 5.46
N LEU A 360 -16.98 15.82 5.08
CA LEU A 360 -17.17 17.26 5.09
C LEU A 360 -18.08 17.66 6.24
N ARG A 361 -17.90 18.88 6.74
CA ARG A 361 -18.80 19.46 7.72
C ARG A 361 -19.74 20.40 6.97
N GLU A 362 -21.02 20.03 6.92
CA GLU A 362 -22.07 20.84 6.32
C GLU A 362 -22.99 21.32 7.44
N GLU A 363 -23.11 22.66 7.55
CA GLU A 363 -23.77 23.32 8.67
C GLU A 363 -23.23 22.84 10.02
N ASN A 364 -23.92 21.88 10.65
CA ASN A 364 -23.53 21.28 11.92
C ASN A 364 -23.56 19.74 11.93
N GLU A 365 -23.63 19.11 10.76
CA GLU A 365 -23.57 17.66 10.58
C GLU A 365 -22.30 17.26 9.81
N TRP A 366 -21.83 16.05 10.07
CA TRP A 366 -20.77 15.45 9.26
C TRP A 366 -21.41 14.67 8.12
N VAL A 367 -21.03 14.99 6.89
CA VAL A 367 -21.55 14.34 5.69
C VAL A 367 -20.42 13.63 4.96
N LEU A 368 -20.66 12.38 4.57
CA LEU A 368 -19.68 11.54 3.88
C LEU A 368 -20.06 11.35 2.42
N TYR A 369 -19.18 11.79 1.53
CA TYR A 369 -19.34 11.65 0.09
C TYR A 369 -18.27 10.73 -0.50
N PRO A 370 -18.57 10.00 -1.59
CA PRO A 370 -17.53 9.50 -2.49
C PRO A 370 -16.70 10.68 -3.03
N SER A 371 -15.37 10.54 -3.10
CA SER A 371 -14.49 11.63 -3.57
C SER A 371 -14.81 12.10 -5.00
N ASP A 372 -15.30 11.20 -5.86
CA ASP A 372 -15.68 11.53 -7.23
C ASP A 372 -16.91 12.45 -7.30
N ALA A 373 -17.79 12.40 -6.30
CA ALA A 373 -19.01 13.21 -6.24
C ALA A 373 -18.72 14.70 -5.93
N ILE A 374 -17.56 15.01 -5.34
CA ILE A 374 -17.15 16.38 -5.00
C ILE A 374 -16.59 17.13 -6.22
N SER A 375 -16.17 16.39 -7.26
CA SER A 375 -15.57 16.97 -8.47
C SER A 375 -16.60 17.48 -9.49
N ALA A 376 -17.90 17.32 -9.22
CA ALA A 376 -18.95 17.95 -10.01
C ALA A 376 -19.19 19.37 -9.47
N PRO A 377 -18.77 20.45 -10.16
CA PRO A 377 -19.31 21.76 -9.83
C PRO A 377 -20.83 21.66 -10.01
N SER A 378 -21.57 22.03 -8.96
CA SER A 378 -22.99 22.35 -9.08
C SER A 378 -23.16 23.30 -10.26
N GLN A 379 -23.79 22.82 -11.33
CA GLN A 379 -24.16 23.64 -12.49
C GLN A 379 -25.19 24.68 -12.11
#